data_AF-U2PA74-F1
#
_entry.id   AF-U2PA74-F1
#
_cell.length_a   1.000
_cell.length_b   1.000
_cell.length_c   1.000
_cell.angle_alpha   90.00
_cell.angle_beta   90.00
_cell.angle_gamma   90.00
#
_symmetry.space_group_name_H-M   'P 1'
#
loop_
_entity.id
_entity.type
_entity.pdbx_description
1 polymer ?
#
loop_
_entity_poly.entity_id
_entity_poly.type
_entity_poly.pdbx_seq_one_letter_code
_entity_poly.pdbx_strand_id
1 'polypeptide(L)'
;MKIYQWIDRLFDTYSKRSCFVAILVLVYWTWQNIWQGVFMFDLARVSNYDTLFSFYENLSQYSHALLIEIVLDMISSNSVSLISILNAVVNNVRIIDILAVFFTVILFMKSRQKKSWIFLIVLYILMFAVVEGSLFYGFQVSSIDELVSILHILSMIILGFECVIIVYLIYRIVGYVFEYIRLFE
;
A
#
# COMPACT_ATOMS: atom_id res chain seq x y z
N MET A 1 -6.14 -6.19 38.24
CA MET A 1 -5.03 -5.26 38.57
C MET A 1 -3.71 -5.57 37.86
N LYS A 2 -3.20 -6.82 37.85
CA LYS A 2 -1.91 -7.15 37.21
C LYS A 2 -1.84 -6.85 35.70
N ILE A 3 -2.93 -7.09 34.97
CA ILE A 3 -3.01 -6.83 33.51
C ILE A 3 -2.90 -5.32 33.20
N TYR A 4 -3.63 -4.47 33.93
CA TYR A 4 -3.57 -3.02 33.74
C TYR A 4 -2.17 -2.45 34.02
N GLN A 5 -1.51 -2.91 35.09
CA GLN A 5 -0.12 -2.52 35.38
C GLN A 5 0.87 -2.99 34.31
N TRP A 6 0.59 -4.12 33.67
CA TRP A 6 1.38 -4.63 32.54
C TRP A 6 1.19 -3.75 31.30
N ILE A 7 -0.06 -3.39 30.99
CA ILE A 7 -0.39 -2.47 29.88
C ILE A 7 0.24 -1.10 30.12
N ASP A 8 0.17 -0.57 31.33
CA ASP A 8 0.82 0.71 31.66
C ASP A 8 2.33 0.65 31.47
N ARG A 9 2.99 -0.48 31.80
CA ARG A 9 4.42 -0.69 31.54
C ARG A 9 4.76 -0.78 30.05
N LEU A 10 3.82 -1.21 29.20
CA LEU A 10 4.03 -1.23 27.75
C LEU A 10 4.12 0.19 27.17
N PHE A 11 3.52 1.16 27.85
CA PHE A 11 3.38 2.55 27.39
C PHE A 11 3.87 3.56 28.44
N ASP A 12 4.77 3.17 29.34
CA ASP A 12 5.19 4.03 30.45
C ASP A 12 5.96 5.28 29.97
N THR A 13 6.73 5.14 28.90
CA THR A 13 7.65 6.14 28.38
C THR A 13 7.25 6.60 26.98
N TYR A 14 7.60 7.86 26.68
CA TYR A 14 7.42 8.44 25.34
C TYR A 14 8.10 7.61 24.25
N SER A 15 9.30 7.07 24.53
CA SER A 15 10.05 6.24 23.59
C SER A 15 9.31 4.95 23.24
N LYS A 16 8.76 4.23 24.24
CA LYS A 16 7.96 3.03 24.01
C LYS A 16 6.70 3.32 23.19
N ARG A 17 5.96 4.38 23.54
CA ARG A 17 4.76 4.81 22.78
C ARG A 17 5.11 5.13 21.33
N SER A 18 6.17 5.90 21.10
CA SER A 18 6.60 6.28 19.75
C SER A 18 7.04 5.08 18.92
N CYS A 19 7.72 4.11 19.54
CA CYS A 19 8.17 2.90 18.88
C CYS A 19 6.99 1.98 18.54
N PHE A 20 6.04 1.82 19.47
CA PHE A 20 4.81 1.06 19.23
C PHE A 20 3.98 1.65 18.09
N VAL A 21 3.79 2.97 18.06
CA VAL A 21 3.10 3.66 16.95
C VAL A 21 3.83 3.44 15.63
N ALA A 22 5.17 3.48 15.62
CA ALA A 22 5.95 3.19 14.42
C ALA A 22 5.71 1.76 13.90
N ILE A 23 5.68 0.77 14.80
CA ILE A 23 5.39 -0.61 14.44
C ILE A 23 3.99 -0.73 13.83
N LEU A 24 2.96 -0.14 14.45
CA LEU A 24 1.59 -0.19 13.94
C LEU A 24 1.46 0.41 12.54
N VAL A 25 2.07 1.58 12.32
CA VAL A 25 2.07 2.25 11.01
C VAL A 25 2.75 1.38 9.96
N LEU A 26 3.91 0.81 10.27
CA LEU A 26 4.64 -0.04 9.33
C LEU A 26 3.90 -1.34 9.03
N VAL A 27 3.27 -1.96 10.02
CA VAL A 27 2.43 -3.16 9.82
C VAL A 27 1.25 -2.84 8.93
N TYR A 28 0.57 -1.71 9.14
CA TYR A 28 -0.52 -1.26 8.27
C TYR A 28 -0.04 -1.08 6.83
N TRP A 29 1.07 -0.38 6.58
CA TRP A 29 1.57 -0.21 5.22
C TRP A 29 2.03 -1.54 4.60
N THR A 30 2.63 -2.43 5.39
CA THR A 30 3.01 -3.77 4.91
C THR A 30 1.77 -4.54 4.47
N TRP A 31 0.68 -4.47 5.24
CA TRP A 31 -0.60 -5.08 4.88
C TRP A 31 -1.16 -4.52 3.56
N GLN A 32 -1.14 -3.19 3.39
CA GLN A 32 -1.58 -2.55 2.13
C GLN A 32 -0.75 -3.04 0.92
N ASN A 33 0.58 -3.10 1.05
CA ASN A 33 1.47 -3.56 -0.03
C ASN A 33 1.29 -5.06 -0.31
N ILE A 34 1.02 -5.89 0.69
CA ILE A 34 0.71 -7.32 0.48
C ILE A 34 -0.52 -7.46 -0.41
N TRP A 35 -1.62 -6.76 -0.11
CA TRP A 35 -2.83 -6.85 -0.93
C TRP A 35 -2.64 -6.30 -2.34
N GLN A 36 -1.87 -5.22 -2.48
CA GLN A 36 -1.48 -4.71 -3.78
C GLN A 36 -0.63 -5.72 -4.58
N GLY A 37 0.29 -6.41 -3.90
CA GLY A 37 1.05 -7.52 -4.46
C GLY A 37 0.17 -8.69 -4.91
N VAL A 38 -0.80 -9.13 -4.10
CA VAL A 38 -1.73 -10.20 -4.49
C VAL A 38 -2.56 -9.79 -5.71
N PHE A 39 -3.06 -8.55 -5.74
CA PHE A 39 -3.79 -8.01 -6.89
C PHE A 39 -2.95 -8.04 -8.16
N MET A 40 -1.71 -7.58 -8.10
CA MET A 40 -0.81 -7.59 -9.25
C MET A 40 -0.42 -9.02 -9.65
N PHE A 41 -0.30 -9.94 -8.70
CA PHE A 41 -0.02 -11.34 -8.99
C PHE A 41 -1.15 -12.03 -9.75
N ASP A 42 -2.39 -11.76 -9.39
CA ASP A 42 -3.53 -12.27 -10.16
C ASP A 42 -3.68 -11.55 -11.51
N LEU A 43 -3.36 -10.25 -11.58
CA LEU A 43 -3.30 -9.53 -12.85
C LEU A 43 -2.25 -10.12 -13.79
N ALA A 44 -1.10 -10.56 -13.26
CA ALA A 44 -0.04 -11.25 -14.02
C ALA A 44 -0.47 -12.62 -14.56
N ARG A 45 -1.59 -13.17 -14.11
CA ARG A 45 -2.11 -14.46 -14.61
C ARG A 45 -3.15 -14.28 -15.71
N VAL A 46 -3.56 -13.04 -15.99
CA VAL A 46 -4.47 -12.74 -17.08
C VAL A 46 -3.74 -12.96 -18.40
N SER A 47 -4.22 -13.91 -19.19
CA SER A 47 -3.62 -14.27 -20.48
C SER A 47 -4.56 -14.02 -21.65
N ASN A 48 -5.87 -14.16 -21.44
CA ASN A 48 -6.91 -14.05 -22.47
C ASN A 48 -8.13 -13.27 -21.94
N TYR A 49 -9.09 -13.00 -22.82
CA TYR A 49 -10.35 -12.33 -22.49
C TYR A 49 -11.13 -13.00 -21.33
N ASP A 50 -11.26 -14.32 -21.34
CA ASP A 50 -12.00 -15.05 -20.28
C ASP A 50 -11.34 -14.87 -18.90
N THR A 51 -10.01 -14.94 -18.85
CA THR A 51 -9.27 -14.72 -17.60
C THR A 51 -9.37 -13.26 -17.13
N LEU A 52 -9.39 -12.30 -18.06
CA LEU A 52 -9.58 -10.88 -17.74
C LEU A 52 -10.98 -10.64 -17.15
N PHE A 53 -12.01 -11.27 -17.70
CA PHE A 53 -13.36 -11.19 -17.17
C PHE A 53 -13.48 -11.84 -15.79
N SER A 54 -12.88 -13.03 -15.61
CA SER A 54 -12.83 -13.69 -14.29
C SER A 54 -12.06 -12.89 -13.24
N PHE A 55 -11.01 -12.17 -13.66
CA PHE A 55 -10.28 -11.26 -12.79
C PHE A 55 -11.16 -10.08 -12.37
N TYR A 56 -11.91 -9.52 -13.31
CA TYR A 56 -12.87 -8.44 -13.06
C TYR A 56 -13.95 -8.84 -12.06
N GLU A 57 -14.55 -10.03 -12.20
CA GLU A 57 -15.59 -10.52 -11.27
C GLU A 57 -15.07 -10.68 -9.84
N ASN A 58 -13.79 -11.05 -9.69
CA ASN A 58 -13.16 -11.27 -8.39
C ASN A 58 -12.55 -10.00 -7.79
N LEU A 59 -12.70 -8.82 -8.41
CA LEU A 59 -12.09 -7.57 -7.91
C LEU A 59 -12.49 -7.22 -6.47
N SER A 60 -13.70 -7.59 -6.06
CA SER A 60 -14.20 -7.33 -4.71
C SER A 60 -13.37 -7.99 -3.60
N GLN A 61 -12.65 -9.08 -3.90
CA GLN A 61 -11.78 -9.75 -2.91
C GLN A 61 -10.62 -8.86 -2.44
N TYR A 62 -10.32 -7.81 -3.19
CA TYR A 62 -9.24 -6.87 -2.95
C TYR A 62 -9.66 -5.61 -2.20
N SER A 63 -10.90 -5.52 -1.71
CA SER A 63 -11.43 -4.39 -0.91
C SER A 63 -10.76 -4.23 0.48
N HIS A 64 -9.61 -4.85 0.67
CA HIS A 64 -8.77 -4.69 1.86
C HIS A 64 -7.64 -3.68 1.63
N ALA A 65 -7.35 -3.33 0.37
CA ALA A 65 -6.40 -2.29 0.02
C ALA A 65 -7.13 -1.00 -0.41
N LEU A 66 -6.80 0.11 0.25
CA LEU A 66 -7.39 1.42 -0.03
C LEU A 66 -7.21 1.83 -1.50
N LEU A 67 -6.01 1.65 -2.04
CA LEU A 67 -5.72 2.03 -3.43
C LEU A 67 -6.58 1.25 -4.43
N ILE A 68 -6.85 -0.02 -4.14
CA ILE A 68 -7.67 -0.85 -5.02
C ILE A 68 -9.13 -0.41 -4.93
N GLU A 69 -9.67 -0.17 -3.74
CA GLU A 69 -11.04 0.34 -3.58
C GLU A 69 -11.26 1.66 -4.34
N ILE A 70 -10.33 2.61 -4.23
CA ILE A 70 -10.40 3.88 -4.96
C ILE A 70 -10.43 3.64 -6.47
N VAL A 71 -9.57 2.76 -6.98
CA VAL A 71 -9.52 2.43 -8.42
C VAL A 71 -10.82 1.76 -8.88
N LEU A 72 -11.38 0.84 -8.07
CA LEU A 72 -12.63 0.14 -8.39
C LEU A 72 -13.82 1.10 -8.46
N ASP A 73 -13.93 2.01 -7.50
CA ASP A 73 -14.96 3.05 -7.51
C ASP A 73 -14.80 3.97 -8.72
N MET A 74 -13.55 4.33 -9.08
CA MET A 74 -13.29 5.13 -10.28
C MET A 74 -13.73 4.41 -11.56
N ILE A 75 -13.43 3.12 -11.71
CA ILE A 75 -13.87 2.30 -12.85
C ILE A 75 -15.41 2.26 -12.92
N SER A 76 -16.10 2.13 -11.78
CA SER A 76 -17.55 2.07 -11.72
C SER A 76 -18.24 3.40 -12.07
N SER A 77 -17.56 4.53 -11.88
CA SER A 77 -18.16 5.87 -11.99
C SER A 77 -18.36 6.37 -13.43
N ASN A 78 -17.96 5.59 -14.44
CA ASN A 78 -18.07 5.88 -15.89
C ASN A 78 -17.53 7.27 -16.32
N SER A 79 -16.82 7.98 -15.44
CA SER A 79 -16.28 9.32 -15.67
C SER A 79 -15.01 9.53 -14.86
N VAL A 80 -13.97 10.08 -15.49
CA VAL A 80 -12.70 10.42 -14.83
C VAL A 80 -12.63 11.94 -14.68
N SER A 81 -13.48 12.48 -13.82
CA SER A 81 -13.43 13.88 -13.40
C SER A 81 -12.71 14.03 -12.04
N LEU A 82 -12.20 15.22 -11.74
CA LEU A 82 -11.66 15.51 -10.40
C LEU A 82 -12.69 15.25 -9.28
N ILE A 83 -13.97 15.48 -9.56
CA ILE A 83 -15.07 15.25 -8.62
C ILE A 83 -15.28 13.75 -8.36
N SER A 84 -15.28 12.92 -9.41
CA SER A 84 -15.39 11.46 -9.26
C SER A 84 -14.19 10.87 -8.52
N ILE A 85 -12.98 11.38 -8.75
CA ILE A 85 -11.78 10.96 -8.00
C ILE A 85 -11.93 11.31 -6.52
N LEU A 86 -12.33 12.55 -6.23
CA LEU A 86 -12.48 13.02 -4.86
C LEU A 86 -13.60 12.27 -4.12
N ASN A 87 -14.71 11.97 -4.80
CA ASN A 87 -15.78 11.14 -4.25
C ASN A 87 -15.32 9.71 -3.98
N ALA A 88 -14.58 9.07 -4.90
CA ALA A 88 -14.03 7.74 -4.69
C ALA A 88 -13.07 7.71 -3.47
N VAL A 89 -12.25 8.74 -3.30
CA VAL A 89 -11.38 8.86 -2.11
C VAL A 89 -12.23 9.00 -0.84
N VAL A 90 -13.19 9.92 -0.81
CA VAL A 90 -14.01 10.19 0.39
C VAL A 90 -14.84 8.96 0.80
N ASN A 91 -15.33 8.19 -0.18
CA ASN A 91 -16.18 7.03 0.09
C ASN A 91 -15.38 5.83 0.63
N ASN A 92 -14.12 5.67 0.22
CA ASN A 92 -13.31 4.49 0.56
C ASN A 92 -12.31 4.72 1.70
N VAL A 93 -11.94 5.98 1.97
CA VAL A 93 -11.01 6.30 3.06
C VAL A 93 -11.66 6.03 4.42
N ARG A 94 -11.14 5.02 5.11
CA ARG A 94 -11.52 4.67 6.48
C ARG A 94 -10.71 5.51 7.48
N ILE A 95 -11.23 5.61 8.70
CA ILE A 95 -10.55 6.32 9.81
C ILE A 95 -9.13 5.76 10.03
N ILE A 96 -8.95 4.44 9.90
CA ILE A 96 -7.65 3.79 10.05
C ILE A 96 -6.63 4.28 9.01
N ASP A 97 -7.07 4.58 7.79
CA ASP A 97 -6.22 5.05 6.70
C ASP A 97 -5.76 6.49 6.96
N ILE A 98 -6.67 7.34 7.44
CA ILE A 98 -6.36 8.72 7.87
C ILE A 98 -5.35 8.70 9.01
N LEU A 99 -5.57 7.85 10.02
CA LEU A 99 -4.65 7.70 11.15
C LEU A 99 -3.28 7.20 10.68
N ALA A 100 -3.23 6.21 9.80
CA ALA A 100 -1.99 5.69 9.26
C ALA A 100 -1.19 6.78 8.53
N VAL A 101 -1.83 7.54 7.64
CA VAL A 101 -1.19 8.67 6.93
C VAL A 101 -0.69 9.72 7.92
N PHE A 102 -1.54 10.14 8.87
CA PHE A 102 -1.19 11.14 9.87
C PHE A 102 0.03 10.73 10.70
N PHE A 103 0.06 9.50 11.23
CA PHE A 103 1.21 9.01 11.99
C PHE A 103 2.45 8.79 11.12
N THR A 104 2.28 8.45 9.85
CA THR A 104 3.40 8.36 8.89
C THR A 104 4.11 9.70 8.72
N VAL A 105 3.35 10.79 8.57
CA VAL A 105 3.91 12.15 8.46
C VAL A 105 4.66 12.53 9.74
N ILE A 106 4.09 12.25 10.91
CA ILE A 106 4.75 12.52 12.20
C ILE A 106 6.06 11.73 12.32
N LEU A 107 6.04 10.44 11.98
CA LEU A 107 7.22 9.58 12.01
C LEU A 107 8.29 10.08 11.05
N PHE A 108 7.91 10.52 9.85
CA PHE A 108 8.83 11.11 8.88
C PHE A 108 9.50 12.37 9.44
N MET A 109 8.73 13.30 10.00
CA MET A 109 9.25 14.56 10.54
C MET A 109 10.21 14.34 11.72
N LYS A 110 9.91 13.37 12.57
CA LYS A 110 10.67 13.07 13.79
C LYS A 110 11.84 12.10 13.58
N SER A 111 11.82 11.33 12.49
CA SER A 111 12.84 10.32 12.22
C SER A 111 14.22 10.94 12.04
N ARG A 112 15.19 10.47 12.83
CA ARG A 112 16.62 10.74 12.58
C ARG A 112 17.12 10.07 11.30
N GLN A 113 16.38 9.11 10.77
CA GLN A 113 16.75 8.31 9.60
C GLN A 113 16.03 8.78 8.33
N LYS A 114 16.08 10.10 8.04
CA LYS A 114 15.40 10.71 6.88
C LYS A 114 15.75 10.05 5.55
N LYS A 115 17.00 9.61 5.36
CA LYS A 115 17.46 8.90 4.15
C LYS A 115 16.66 7.63 3.87
N SER A 116 16.28 6.90 4.92
CA SER A 116 15.52 5.65 4.80
C SER A 116 14.09 5.92 4.29
N TRP A 117 13.44 6.96 4.80
CA TRP A 117 12.11 7.33 4.35
C TRP A 117 12.11 7.93 2.95
N ILE A 118 13.15 8.70 2.59
CA ILE A 118 13.34 9.21 1.23
C ILE A 118 13.44 8.06 0.22
N PHE A 119 14.15 6.98 0.56
CA PHE A 119 14.22 5.79 -0.30
C PHE A 119 12.84 5.21 -0.61
N LEU A 120 11.97 5.05 0.41
CA LEU A 120 10.60 4.59 0.20
C LEU A 120 9.79 5.55 -0.68
N ILE A 121 9.88 6.86 -0.44
CA ILE A 121 9.19 7.87 -1.24
C ILE A 121 9.60 7.78 -2.71
N VAL A 122 10.90 7.64 -2.99
CA VAL A 122 11.41 7.49 -4.37
C VAL A 122 10.85 6.23 -5.04
N LEU A 123 10.79 5.10 -4.32
CA LEU A 123 10.20 3.86 -4.85
C LEU A 123 8.72 4.05 -5.22
N TYR A 124 7.92 4.65 -4.34
CA TYR A 124 6.51 4.92 -4.63
C TYR A 124 6.32 5.89 -5.81
N ILE A 125 7.16 6.91 -5.94
CA ILE A 125 7.13 7.83 -7.11
C ILE A 125 7.45 7.07 -8.39
N LEU A 126 8.44 6.17 -8.38
CA LEU A 126 8.77 5.34 -9.53
C LEU A 126 7.62 4.40 -9.91
N MET A 127 6.99 3.76 -8.93
CA MET A 127 5.80 2.93 -9.17
C MET A 127 4.67 3.75 -9.80
N PHE A 128 4.40 4.94 -9.28
CA PHE A 128 3.38 5.83 -9.82
C PHE A 128 3.68 6.21 -11.28
N ALA A 129 4.93 6.54 -11.60
CA ALA A 129 5.34 6.84 -12.97
C ALA A 129 5.17 5.64 -13.93
N VAL A 130 5.43 4.41 -13.46
CA VAL A 130 5.21 3.18 -14.25
C VAL A 130 3.72 2.97 -14.52
N VAL A 131 2.85 3.17 -13.51
CA VAL A 131 1.40 3.07 -13.67
C VAL A 131 0.90 4.10 -14.67
N GLU A 132 1.24 5.37 -14.51
CA GLU A 132 0.84 6.42 -15.46
C GLU A 132 1.31 6.14 -16.88
N GLY A 133 2.58 5.78 -17.06
CA GLY A 133 3.13 5.45 -18.39
C GLY A 133 2.40 4.28 -19.05
N SER A 134 2.03 3.27 -18.26
CA SER A 134 1.29 2.10 -18.75
C SER A 134 -0.16 2.43 -19.10
N LEU A 135 -0.80 3.35 -18.35
CA LEU A 135 -2.13 3.86 -18.69
C LEU A 135 -2.11 4.64 -20.01
N PHE A 136 -1.15 5.56 -20.19
CA PHE A 136 -1.01 6.33 -21.43
C PHE A 136 -0.83 5.44 -22.65
N TYR A 137 -0.03 4.37 -22.51
CA TYR A 137 0.17 3.41 -23.59
C TYR A 137 -1.08 2.53 -23.80
N GLY A 138 -1.72 2.08 -22.71
CA GLY A 138 -2.94 1.27 -22.75
C GLY A 138 -4.12 1.94 -23.48
N PHE A 139 -4.26 3.27 -23.38
CA PHE A 139 -5.30 4.02 -24.12
C PHE A 139 -5.08 4.08 -25.63
N GLN A 140 -3.86 3.82 -26.11
CA GLN A 140 -3.52 3.90 -27.54
C GLN A 140 -3.60 2.53 -28.24
N VAL A 141 -3.89 1.47 -27.47
CA VAL A 141 -3.91 0.10 -27.96
C VAL A 141 -5.15 -0.16 -28.81
N SER A 142 -4.95 -0.90 -29.90
CA SER A 142 -6.01 -1.26 -30.84
C SER A 142 -6.51 -2.71 -30.71
N SER A 143 -5.78 -3.56 -29.97
CA SER A 143 -6.10 -4.98 -29.80
C SER A 143 -6.12 -5.41 -28.33
N ILE A 144 -6.99 -6.37 -27.98
CA ILE A 144 -7.08 -6.89 -26.61
C ILE A 144 -5.80 -7.63 -26.21
N ASP A 145 -5.13 -8.30 -27.16
CA ASP A 145 -3.89 -9.04 -26.91
C ASP A 145 -2.72 -8.11 -26.52
N GLU A 146 -2.63 -6.93 -27.15
CA GLU A 146 -1.68 -5.88 -26.77
C GLU A 146 -2.00 -5.34 -25.37
N LEU A 147 -3.28 -5.14 -25.03
CA LEU A 147 -3.70 -4.66 -23.72
C LEU A 147 -3.33 -5.67 -22.62
N VAL A 148 -3.59 -6.95 -22.83
CA VAL A 148 -3.19 -8.02 -21.90
C VAL A 148 -1.68 -8.06 -21.73
N SER A 149 -0.92 -7.91 -22.82
CA SER A 149 0.54 -7.87 -22.77
C SER A 149 1.06 -6.69 -21.92
N ILE A 150 0.43 -5.51 -22.02
CA ILE A 150 0.78 -4.34 -21.21
C ILE A 150 0.43 -4.56 -19.74
N LEU A 151 -0.76 -5.09 -19.45
CA LEU A 151 -1.17 -5.42 -18.08
C LEU A 151 -0.21 -6.44 -17.45
N HIS A 152 0.25 -7.42 -18.22
CA HIS A 152 1.22 -8.39 -17.79
C HIS A 152 2.59 -7.74 -17.46
N ILE A 153 3.12 -6.89 -18.34
CA ILE A 153 4.37 -6.15 -18.08
C ILE A 153 4.23 -5.24 -16.86
N LEU A 154 3.13 -4.49 -16.77
CA LEU A 154 2.82 -3.61 -15.64
C LEU A 154 2.80 -4.40 -14.33
N SER A 155 2.08 -5.52 -14.31
CA SER A 155 1.95 -6.37 -13.12
C SER A 155 3.30 -6.90 -12.65
N MET A 156 4.15 -7.38 -13.56
CA MET A 156 5.47 -7.93 -13.23
C MET A 156 6.41 -6.88 -12.68
N ILE A 157 6.42 -5.67 -13.26
CA ILE A 157 7.24 -4.55 -12.77
C ILE A 157 6.77 -4.13 -11.38
N ILE A 158 5.47 -3.95 -11.18
CA ILE A 158 4.90 -3.55 -9.88
C ILE A 158 5.16 -4.62 -8.82
N LEU A 159 4.97 -5.90 -9.14
CA LEU A 159 5.30 -7.01 -8.22
C LEU A 159 6.75 -6.96 -7.76
N GLY A 160 7.68 -6.63 -8.65
CA GLY A 160 9.09 -6.43 -8.31
C GLY A 160 9.28 -5.31 -7.28
N PHE A 161 8.62 -4.17 -7.49
CA PHE A 161 8.64 -3.05 -6.53
C PHE A 161 7.99 -3.43 -5.19
N GLU A 162 6.82 -4.06 -5.21
CA GLU A 162 6.11 -4.53 -4.01
C GLU A 162 6.98 -5.46 -3.17
N CYS A 163 7.67 -6.42 -3.80
CA CYS A 163 8.58 -7.32 -3.09
C CYS A 163 9.70 -6.54 -2.37
N VAL A 164 10.31 -5.57 -3.04
CA VAL A 164 11.36 -4.73 -2.44
C VAL A 164 10.81 -3.90 -1.28
N ILE A 165 9.63 -3.30 -1.43
CA ILE A 165 8.99 -2.49 -0.40
C ILE A 165 8.60 -3.36 0.81
N ILE A 166 7.97 -4.52 0.60
CA ILE A 166 7.56 -5.43 1.68
C ILE A 166 8.78 -5.89 2.47
N VAL A 167 9.84 -6.36 1.81
CA VAL A 167 11.08 -6.78 2.48
C VAL A 167 11.68 -5.62 3.29
N TYR A 168 11.68 -4.42 2.72
CA TYR A 168 12.15 -3.22 3.41
C TYR A 168 11.31 -2.90 4.64
N LEU A 169 9.98 -2.89 4.53
CA LEU A 169 9.07 -2.62 5.64
C LEU A 169 9.22 -3.64 6.76
N ILE A 170 9.34 -4.94 6.43
CA ILE A 170 9.59 -6.01 7.41
C ILE A 170 10.91 -5.76 8.13
N TYR A 171 11.99 -5.45 7.40
CA TYR A 171 13.28 -5.11 8.02
C TYR A 171 13.17 -3.94 9.01
N ARG A 172 12.37 -2.92 8.66
CA ARG A 172 12.09 -1.79 9.56
C ARG A 172 11.29 -2.21 10.79
N ILE A 173 10.25 -3.01 10.63
CA ILE A 173 9.43 -3.53 11.73
C ILE A 173 10.31 -4.28 12.71
N VAL A 174 11.14 -5.20 12.23
CA VAL A 174 12.08 -5.96 13.06
C VAL A 174 13.02 -5.02 13.84
N GLY A 175 13.57 -4.01 13.17
CA GLY A 175 14.41 -3.00 13.81
C GLY A 175 13.70 -2.26 14.96
N TYR A 176 12.47 -1.80 14.74
CA TYR A 176 11.67 -1.15 15.78
C TYR A 176 11.25 -2.12 16.89
N VAL A 177 10.93 -3.38 16.58
CA VAL A 177 10.62 -4.39 17.60
C VAL A 177 11.82 -4.62 18.53
N PHE A 178 13.04 -4.75 17.99
CA PHE A 178 14.24 -4.86 18.82
C PHE A 178 14.50 -3.61 19.66
N GLU A 179 14.30 -2.41 19.10
CA GLU A 179 14.38 -1.16 19.86
C GLU A 179 13.34 -1.12 20.98
N TYR A 180 12.11 -1.56 20.71
CA TYR A 180 11.04 -1.64 21.69
C TYR A 180 11.41 -2.59 22.84
N ILE A 181 11.92 -3.79 22.55
CA ILE A 181 12.34 -4.77 23.55
C ILE A 181 13.45 -4.21 24.43
N ARG A 182 14.46 -3.54 23.85
CA ARG A 182 15.55 -2.88 24.61
C ARG A 182 15.07 -1.80 25.57
N LEU A 183 13.91 -1.19 25.32
CA LEU A 183 13.33 -0.19 26.22
C LEU A 183 12.65 -0.83 27.45
N PHE A 184 12.48 -2.15 27.50
CA PHE A 184 11.98 -2.88 28.68
C PHE A 184 13.08 -3.42 29.59
N GLU A 185 14.31 -3.53 29.08
CA GLU A 185 15.51 -3.84 29.88
C GLU A 185 15.91 -2.62 30.72
#